data_AF-A0A2P5EP72-F1
#
_entry.id   AF-A0A2P5EP72-F1
#
_cell.length_a   1.000
_cell.length_b   1.000
_cell.length_c   1.000
_cell.angle_alpha   90.00
_cell.angle_beta   90.00
_cell.angle_gamma   90.00
#
_symmetry.space_group_name_H-M   'P 1'
#
loop_
_entity.id
_entity.type
_entity.pdbx_description
1 polymer ?
#
loop_
_entity_poly.entity_id
_entity_poly.type
_entity_poly.pdbx_seq_one_letter_code
_entity_poly.pdbx_strand_id
1 'polypeptide(L)'
;MASKKIQFSSILFIWASFITLCLSYYDPILSDQYSILGHDDHEMESFLSEERVVELFRRWKEKHQRVYRLPEEAERRLDNFKRNLKYVLEKNRAKRLSNGHRLGLNRFADLSNEEFRKVYLSKVKKPVGKRSNPLWGRLQSCDAPSSLDWRKKGVVTGVKDQGSCGSCWAFSSTGAIEGINAIVTGDLISLSEQELVDCDSTNDGCDGGYMDYAFEWVINNGGIDTEADYPYTGEDGTCNTSKEENKVVTIDGYEDVGESDEDLLCASVQQPISVGMDGSAWDFQLYTGGIYDGDCSDNPDDIDHAVLIVGYGSEGGEDYWIVKNSWGTSWGIEGYFYIRRNTNLTYGVCAINAMASYPTKESSAPSPYPSPSSPSPPPPPPPPPPPPPPPSPSPSECGDFSYCQSDETCCCIYEFYGFCLIYGCCEYENAVCCTGTEYCCPSDYPICDIEDGLCLKNQGDYLGVAAKKRKMAKHKLPWTKNLDQKEKTYRPLQWKRNPLAAMR
;
A
#
# COMPACT_ATOMS: atom_id res chain seq x y z
N MET A 1 -16.51 55.89 -53.03
CA MET A 1 -16.88 54.71 -52.20
C MET A 1 -16.10 53.51 -52.74
N ALA A 2 -14.77 53.37 -52.63
CA ALA A 2 -13.87 53.45 -51.46
C ALA A 2 -14.41 52.69 -50.25
N SER A 3 -13.69 51.64 -49.85
CA SER A 3 -13.96 50.69 -48.75
C SER A 3 -14.93 49.54 -49.06
N LYS A 4 -14.41 48.48 -49.70
CA LYS A 4 -14.89 47.08 -49.50
C LYS A 4 -14.04 45.97 -50.14
N LYS A 5 -12.84 46.24 -50.65
CA LYS A 5 -11.95 45.21 -51.24
C LYS A 5 -10.61 44.98 -50.54
N ILE A 6 -10.37 45.60 -49.37
CA ILE A 6 -9.10 45.44 -48.62
C ILE A 6 -9.27 44.56 -47.36
N GLN A 7 -10.50 44.17 -46.99
CA GLN A 7 -10.74 43.51 -45.70
C GLN A 7 -10.96 41.98 -45.77
N PHE A 8 -10.61 41.33 -46.88
CA PHE A 8 -10.63 39.87 -46.98
C PHE A 8 -9.26 39.24 -47.27
N SER A 9 -8.26 40.01 -47.72
CA SER A 9 -6.92 39.47 -47.98
C SER A 9 -6.01 39.48 -46.75
N SER A 10 -6.34 40.26 -45.70
CA SER A 10 -5.54 40.35 -44.47
C SER A 10 -5.95 39.33 -43.39
N ILE A 11 -7.11 38.69 -43.52
CA ILE A 11 -7.59 37.66 -42.57
C ILE A 11 -7.08 36.26 -42.96
N LEU A 12 -6.81 36.03 -44.24
CA LEU A 12 -6.26 34.75 -44.73
C LEU A 12 -4.76 34.56 -44.43
N PHE A 13 -4.00 35.63 -44.18
CA PHE A 13 -2.57 35.52 -43.83
C PHE A 13 -2.28 35.39 -42.32
N ILE A 14 -3.26 35.71 -41.45
CA ILE A 14 -3.12 35.54 -40.00
C ILE A 14 -3.58 34.14 -39.55
N TRP A 15 -4.45 33.46 -40.33
CA TRP A 15 -4.83 32.07 -40.06
C TRP A 15 -3.83 31.04 -40.58
N ALA A 16 -3.01 31.37 -41.59
CA ALA A 16 -2.00 30.46 -42.12
C ALA A 16 -0.71 30.39 -41.26
N SER A 17 -0.49 31.36 -40.38
CA SER A 17 0.66 31.42 -39.45
C SER A 17 0.38 30.82 -38.07
N PHE A 18 -0.89 30.65 -37.68
CA PHE A 18 -1.25 29.93 -36.45
C PHE A 18 -1.44 28.42 -36.66
N ILE A 19 -1.75 27.97 -37.88
CA ILE A 19 -1.86 26.52 -38.18
C ILE A 19 -0.47 25.86 -38.34
N THR A 20 0.57 26.64 -38.68
CA THR A 20 1.96 26.14 -38.72
C THR A 20 2.69 26.17 -37.37
N LEU A 21 2.10 26.78 -36.33
CA LEU A 21 2.63 26.80 -34.95
C LEU A 21 1.84 25.91 -33.96
N CYS A 22 0.73 25.32 -34.38
CA CYS A 22 -0.02 24.32 -33.60
C CYS A 22 0.13 22.88 -34.13
N LEU A 23 0.92 22.65 -35.18
CA LEU A 23 1.28 21.30 -35.67
C LEU A 23 2.69 20.85 -35.25
N SER A 24 3.37 21.59 -34.38
CA SER A 24 4.62 21.19 -33.72
C SER A 24 4.46 20.86 -32.24
N TYR A 25 3.22 20.66 -31.77
CA TYR A 25 2.92 20.33 -30.38
C TYR A 25 1.74 19.35 -30.27
N TYR A 26 1.78 18.31 -31.09
CA TYR A 26 1.03 17.08 -30.88
C TYR A 26 1.87 16.00 -31.55
N ASP A 27 2.73 15.35 -30.78
CA ASP A 27 3.24 14.01 -31.10
C ASP A 27 2.22 13.00 -30.56
N PRO A 28 1.41 12.34 -31.41
CA PRO A 28 0.65 11.18 -31.02
C PRO A 28 1.46 9.94 -31.36
N ILE A 29 2.60 9.72 -30.71
CA ILE A 29 3.33 8.45 -30.80
C ILE A 29 3.94 8.15 -29.43
N LEU A 30 3.13 7.64 -28.50
CA LEU A 30 3.66 6.89 -27.35
C LEU A 30 2.66 5.85 -26.84
N SER A 31 2.10 5.05 -27.76
CA SER A 31 1.32 3.86 -27.42
C SER A 31 1.07 3.01 -28.67
N ASP A 32 2.13 2.47 -29.32
CA ASP A 32 2.03 1.14 -29.99
C ASP A 32 3.34 0.56 -30.57
N GLN A 33 4.53 1.02 -30.18
CA GLN A 33 5.79 0.39 -30.64
C GLN A 33 6.68 -0.01 -29.49
N TYR A 34 6.23 -1.01 -28.73
CA TYR A 34 7.12 -1.92 -28.01
C TYR A 34 6.67 -3.38 -28.24
N SER A 35 6.43 -3.73 -29.50
CA SER A 35 6.59 -5.12 -29.93
C SER A 35 8.09 -5.39 -29.96
N ILE A 36 8.54 -6.17 -28.97
CA ILE A 36 9.93 -6.63 -28.86
C ILE A 36 10.14 -7.68 -29.96
N LEU A 37 10.54 -7.21 -31.13
CA LEU A 37 11.24 -8.04 -32.11
C LEU A 37 12.73 -7.86 -31.85
N GLY A 38 13.42 -8.98 -31.63
CA GLY A 38 14.77 -9.04 -31.10
C GLY A 38 15.77 -8.22 -31.91
N HIS A 39 16.60 -7.43 -31.23
CA HIS A 39 17.72 -6.71 -31.84
C HIS A 39 18.98 -6.78 -30.97
N ASP A 40 20.10 -6.73 -31.69
CA ASP A 40 21.50 -6.99 -31.33
C ASP A 40 22.06 -6.13 -30.19
N ASP A 41 23.09 -6.63 -29.53
CA ASP A 41 23.81 -5.98 -28.42
C ASP A 41 24.42 -4.60 -28.78
N HIS A 42 24.60 -4.30 -30.06
CA HIS A 42 25.07 -3.00 -30.55
C HIS A 42 24.05 -1.85 -30.34
N GLU A 43 22.75 -2.15 -30.25
CA GLU A 43 21.71 -1.12 -30.08
C GLU A 43 21.56 -0.67 -28.62
N MET A 44 22.00 -1.49 -27.65
CA MET A 44 21.99 -1.15 -26.22
C MET A 44 23.06 -0.13 -25.85
N GLU A 45 24.25 -0.20 -26.47
CA GLU A 45 25.26 0.86 -26.38
C GLU A 45 24.77 2.17 -27.02
N SER A 46 24.02 2.08 -28.12
CA SER A 46 23.38 3.25 -28.74
C SER A 46 22.24 3.84 -27.90
N PHE A 47 21.48 3.00 -27.17
CA PHE A 47 20.37 3.43 -26.32
C PHE A 47 20.83 4.13 -25.02
N LEU A 48 22.06 3.89 -24.59
CA LEU A 48 22.70 4.44 -23.40
C LEU A 48 23.69 5.57 -23.74
N SER A 49 23.40 6.41 -24.75
CA SER A 49 24.22 7.61 -24.95
C SER A 49 24.27 8.43 -23.65
N GLU A 50 25.45 8.90 -23.30
CA GLU A 50 25.70 9.63 -22.05
C GLU A 50 24.70 10.78 -21.84
N GLU A 51 24.37 11.51 -22.90
CA GLU A 51 23.37 12.59 -22.89
C GLU A 51 21.97 12.10 -22.47
N ARG A 52 21.52 10.94 -22.98
CA ARG A 52 20.20 10.38 -22.65
C ARG A 52 20.14 9.93 -21.19
N VAL A 53 21.22 9.35 -20.67
CA VAL A 53 21.28 8.92 -19.27
C VAL A 53 21.29 10.12 -18.32
N VAL A 54 21.99 11.20 -18.66
CA VAL A 54 21.98 12.46 -17.91
C VAL A 54 20.58 13.08 -17.87
N GLU A 55 19.87 13.12 -19.01
CA GLU A 55 18.49 13.62 -19.07
C GLU A 55 17.53 12.73 -18.26
N LEU A 56 17.69 11.40 -18.33
CA LEU A 56 16.90 10.48 -17.52
C LEU A 56 17.14 10.70 -16.02
N PHE A 57 18.41 10.88 -15.62
CA PHE A 57 18.77 11.20 -14.25
C PHE A 57 18.15 12.53 -13.79
N ARG A 58 18.16 13.56 -14.65
CA ARG A 58 17.52 14.86 -14.35
C ARG A 58 16.03 14.68 -14.04
N ARG A 59 15.30 13.97 -14.90
CA ARG A 59 13.87 13.66 -14.69
C ARG A 59 13.63 12.81 -13.44
N TRP A 60 14.49 11.83 -13.21
CA TRP A 60 14.41 10.99 -12.02
C TRP A 60 14.60 11.81 -10.74
N LYS A 61 15.56 12.75 -10.71
CA LYS A 61 15.76 13.68 -9.58
C LYS A 61 14.53 14.54 -9.33
N GLU A 62 13.92 15.09 -10.39
CA GLU A 62 12.70 15.90 -10.28
C GLU A 62 11.54 15.07 -9.69
N LYS A 63 11.33 13.86 -10.20
CA LYS A 63 10.29 12.94 -9.72
C LYS A 63 10.47 12.57 -8.24
N HIS A 64 11.70 12.34 -7.80
CA HIS A 64 12.02 11.92 -6.43
C HIS A 64 12.49 13.07 -5.53
N GLN A 65 12.34 14.32 -5.99
CA GLN A 65 12.70 15.54 -5.26
C GLN A 65 14.15 15.51 -4.72
N ARG A 66 15.09 14.97 -5.50
CA ARG A 66 16.49 14.85 -5.11
C ARG A 66 17.27 16.13 -5.40
N VAL A 67 17.97 16.62 -4.38
CA VAL A 67 18.87 17.79 -4.45
C VAL A 67 20.22 17.40 -3.88
N TYR A 68 21.29 17.61 -4.64
CA TYR A 68 22.67 17.40 -4.20
C TYR A 68 23.36 18.76 -4.13
N ARG A 69 23.93 19.10 -2.98
CA ARG A 69 24.54 20.41 -2.74
C ARG A 69 25.95 20.50 -3.30
N LEU A 70 26.68 19.40 -3.23
CA LEU A 70 28.09 19.31 -3.64
C LEU A 70 28.19 18.71 -5.04
N PRO A 71 28.98 19.30 -5.96
CA PRO A 71 29.22 18.74 -7.29
C PRO A 71 29.73 17.30 -7.25
N GLU A 72 30.62 16.99 -6.31
CA GLU A 72 31.19 15.65 -6.13
C GLU A 72 30.13 14.62 -5.71
N GLU A 73 29.16 15.03 -4.89
CA GLU A 73 28.02 14.19 -4.56
C GLU A 73 27.15 13.95 -5.81
N ALA A 74 26.85 15.01 -6.57
CA ALA A 74 26.02 14.91 -7.76
C ALA A 74 26.63 13.97 -8.83
N GLU A 75 27.96 14.03 -9.01
CA GLU A 75 28.71 13.14 -9.92
C GLU A 75 28.63 11.69 -9.43
N ARG A 76 28.94 11.43 -8.16
CA ARG A 76 28.83 10.08 -7.57
C ARG A 76 27.42 9.50 -7.68
N ARG A 77 26.39 10.32 -7.46
CA ARG A 77 24.98 9.91 -7.55
C ARG A 77 24.59 9.57 -8.99
N LEU A 78 25.08 10.32 -9.96
CA LEU A 78 24.91 10.01 -11.38
C LEU A 78 25.60 8.69 -11.76
N ASP A 79 26.81 8.43 -11.26
CA ASP A 79 27.54 7.18 -11.53
C ASP A 79 26.84 5.96 -10.94
N ASN A 80 26.33 6.07 -9.71
CA ASN A 80 25.47 5.05 -9.12
C ASN A 80 24.22 4.81 -9.96
N PHE A 81 23.56 5.89 -10.40
CA PHE A 81 22.38 5.84 -11.25
C PHE A 81 22.63 5.14 -12.58
N LYS A 82 23.76 5.42 -13.24
CA LYS A 82 24.20 4.71 -14.46
C LYS A 82 24.35 3.20 -14.22
N ARG A 83 25.02 2.82 -13.13
CA ARG A 83 25.21 1.40 -12.78
C ARG A 83 23.89 0.69 -12.51
N ASN A 84 23.00 1.33 -11.75
CA ASN A 84 21.67 0.80 -11.43
C ASN A 84 20.79 0.71 -12.69
N LEU A 85 20.84 1.69 -13.58
CA LEU A 85 20.13 1.65 -14.87
C LEU A 85 20.59 0.46 -15.71
N LYS A 86 21.89 0.26 -15.84
CA LYS A 86 22.45 -0.89 -16.57
C LYS A 86 21.97 -2.21 -15.96
N TYR A 87 22.06 -2.35 -14.64
CA TYR A 87 21.60 -3.54 -13.92
C TYR A 87 20.10 -3.83 -14.14
N VAL A 88 19.26 -2.80 -14.05
CA VAL A 88 17.80 -2.89 -14.31
C VAL A 88 17.52 -3.40 -15.72
N LEU A 89 18.20 -2.85 -16.73
CA LEU A 89 18.01 -3.24 -18.13
C LEU A 89 18.43 -4.70 -18.37
N GLU A 90 19.59 -5.09 -17.86
CA GLU A 90 20.11 -6.46 -17.99
C GLU A 90 19.21 -7.49 -17.32
N LYS A 91 18.82 -7.27 -16.06
CA LYS A 91 17.96 -8.19 -15.30
C LYS A 91 16.54 -8.27 -15.88
N ASN A 92 15.94 -7.15 -16.30
CA ASN A 92 14.61 -7.16 -16.91
C ASN A 92 14.62 -7.83 -18.29
N ARG A 93 15.73 -7.79 -19.06
CA ARG A 93 15.85 -8.53 -20.33
C ARG A 93 15.89 -10.04 -20.10
N ALA A 94 16.64 -10.49 -19.10
CA ALA A 94 16.76 -11.90 -18.75
C ALA A 94 15.43 -12.52 -18.26
N LYS A 95 14.56 -11.72 -17.62
CA LYS A 95 13.30 -12.17 -17.01
C LYS A 95 12.06 -12.09 -17.91
N ARG A 96 12.20 -11.77 -19.20
CA ARG A 96 11.06 -11.70 -20.15
C ARG A 96 10.28 -13.01 -20.33
N LEU A 97 10.70 -14.11 -19.71
CA LEU A 97 10.14 -15.46 -19.86
C LEU A 97 9.43 -16.00 -18.60
N SER A 98 9.35 -15.25 -17.49
CA SER A 98 8.67 -15.70 -16.26
C SER A 98 7.83 -14.58 -15.62
N ASN A 99 6.85 -14.96 -14.77
CA ASN A 99 6.08 -14.04 -13.90
C ASN A 99 6.94 -13.41 -12.77
N GLY A 100 8.26 -13.40 -12.93
CA GLY A 100 9.20 -12.95 -11.92
C GLY A 100 9.17 -11.44 -11.70
N HIS A 101 9.79 -11.02 -10.59
CA HIS A 101 9.85 -9.62 -10.21
C HIS A 101 10.50 -8.73 -11.27
N ARG A 102 10.10 -7.46 -11.23
CA ARG A 102 10.48 -6.38 -12.13
C ARG A 102 11.28 -5.34 -11.36
N LEU A 103 12.40 -4.94 -11.95
CA LEU A 103 13.25 -3.89 -11.41
C LEU A 103 12.95 -2.55 -12.08
N GLY A 104 13.25 -1.47 -11.37
CA GLY A 104 13.09 -0.13 -11.89
C GLY A 104 13.91 0.90 -11.13
N LEU A 105 13.96 2.11 -11.68
CA LEU A 105 14.65 3.25 -11.09
C LEU A 105 13.78 3.89 -10.00
N ASN A 106 13.63 3.18 -8.88
CA ASN A 106 12.91 3.65 -7.70
C ASN A 106 13.71 4.73 -6.93
N ARG A 107 13.27 5.10 -5.72
CA ARG A 107 13.90 6.15 -4.91
C ARG A 107 15.37 5.89 -4.54
N PHE A 108 15.84 4.64 -4.60
CA PHE A 108 17.21 4.24 -4.26
C PHE A 108 18.13 4.09 -5.46
N ALA A 109 17.67 4.49 -6.66
CA ALA A 109 18.43 4.33 -7.89
C ALA A 109 19.73 5.17 -7.93
N ASP A 110 19.94 6.14 -7.04
CA ASP A 110 21.18 6.92 -6.92
C ASP A 110 22.16 6.39 -5.86
N LEU A 111 21.83 5.29 -5.18
CA LEU A 111 22.69 4.66 -4.18
C LEU A 111 23.43 3.47 -4.77
N SER A 112 24.69 3.27 -4.38
CA SER A 112 25.31 1.96 -4.56
C SER A 112 24.63 0.96 -3.62
N ASN A 113 24.72 -0.34 -3.94
CA ASN A 113 24.19 -1.36 -3.04
C ASN A 113 24.90 -1.38 -1.67
N GLU A 114 26.20 -1.09 -1.63
CA GLU A 114 26.94 -0.93 -0.38
C GLU A 114 26.42 0.23 0.48
N GLU A 115 26.16 1.41 -0.13
CA GLU A 115 25.56 2.54 0.57
C GLU A 115 24.15 2.22 1.05
N PHE A 116 23.36 1.55 0.22
CA PHE A 116 22.00 1.13 0.56
C PHE A 116 21.98 0.19 1.77
N ARG A 117 22.78 -0.87 1.74
CA ARG A 117 22.89 -1.84 2.84
C ARG A 117 23.31 -1.18 4.14
N LYS A 118 24.26 -0.25 4.08
CA LYS A 118 24.76 0.44 5.26
C LYS A 118 23.72 1.37 5.92
N VAL A 119 22.79 1.91 5.14
CA VAL A 119 21.88 2.97 5.60
C VAL A 119 20.47 2.46 5.91
N TYR A 120 19.98 1.45 5.17
CA TYR A 120 18.59 0.99 5.24
C TYR A 120 18.42 -0.40 5.84
N LEU A 121 19.52 -1.11 6.07
CA LEU A 121 19.53 -2.45 6.66
C LEU A 121 20.29 -2.41 7.99
N SER A 122 19.94 -3.33 8.87
CA SER A 122 20.50 -3.40 10.23
C SER A 122 20.50 -4.84 10.68
N LYS A 123 21.40 -5.19 11.60
CA LYS A 123 21.43 -6.57 12.10
C LYS A 123 20.12 -6.88 12.82
N VAL A 124 19.40 -7.87 12.31
CA VAL A 124 18.28 -8.49 13.02
C VAL A 124 18.78 -9.85 13.46
N LYS A 125 19.28 -9.96 14.70
CA LYS A 125 19.92 -11.19 15.18
C LYS A 125 19.12 -11.83 16.29
N LYS A 126 18.64 -13.05 16.01
CA LYS A 126 18.06 -13.91 17.03
C LYS A 126 19.10 -14.17 18.13
N PRO A 127 18.75 -14.01 19.41
CA PRO A 127 19.66 -14.27 20.51
C PRO A 127 20.15 -15.72 20.53
N VAL A 128 21.44 -15.90 20.85
CA VAL A 128 22.06 -17.23 20.97
C VAL A 128 21.39 -18.00 22.11
N GLY A 129 20.65 -19.07 21.77
CA GLY A 129 20.01 -19.95 22.75
C GLY A 129 18.47 -19.99 22.72
N LYS A 130 17.79 -19.10 21.97
CA LYS A 130 16.38 -19.29 21.61
C LYS A 130 16.27 -20.49 20.66
N ARG A 131 16.07 -21.68 21.23
CA ARG A 131 15.78 -22.90 20.46
C ARG A 131 14.37 -22.80 19.90
N SER A 132 14.20 -23.23 18.66
CA SER A 132 12.88 -23.48 18.11
C SER A 132 12.12 -24.46 19.02
N ASN A 133 10.86 -24.15 19.31
CA ASN A 133 10.05 -24.99 20.18
C ASN A 133 9.86 -26.34 19.46
N PRO A 134 10.25 -27.50 20.04
CA PRO A 134 10.16 -28.80 19.36
C PRO A 134 8.71 -29.26 19.05
N LEU A 135 7.72 -28.43 19.39
CA LEU A 135 6.31 -28.59 19.01
C LEU A 135 5.98 -27.97 17.64
N TRP A 136 6.84 -27.10 17.09
CA TRP A 136 6.70 -26.61 15.71
C TRP A 136 6.94 -27.76 14.72
N GLY A 137 6.01 -27.94 13.79
CA GLY A 137 5.90 -29.15 12.97
C GLY A 137 4.86 -30.19 13.45
N ARG A 138 4.10 -29.90 14.51
CA ARG A 138 2.89 -30.68 14.90
C ARG A 138 1.57 -30.00 14.55
N LEU A 139 1.57 -28.78 13.99
CA LEU A 139 0.32 -28.20 13.50
C LEU A 139 -0.21 -29.05 12.35
N GLN A 140 -1.35 -29.70 12.61
CA GLN A 140 -2.23 -30.21 11.57
C GLN A 140 -2.57 -29.06 10.63
N SER A 141 -2.65 -29.39 9.33
CA SER A 141 -3.19 -28.52 8.27
C SER A 141 -4.23 -27.56 8.82
N CYS A 142 -3.98 -26.26 8.71
CA CYS A 142 -4.97 -25.26 9.04
C CYS A 142 -5.90 -25.03 7.85
N ASP A 143 -7.16 -24.71 8.14
CA ASP A 143 -8.14 -24.32 7.12
C ASP A 143 -7.84 -22.89 6.62
N ALA A 144 -6.80 -22.76 5.80
CA ALA A 144 -6.39 -21.50 5.19
C ALA A 144 -7.21 -21.22 3.91
N PRO A 145 -7.82 -20.02 3.74
CA PRO A 145 -8.39 -19.64 2.45
C PRO A 145 -7.30 -19.58 1.37
N SER A 146 -7.69 -19.66 0.09
CA SER A 146 -6.73 -19.64 -1.03
C SER A 146 -5.93 -18.33 -1.14
N SER A 147 -6.48 -17.23 -0.61
CA SER A 147 -5.78 -15.96 -0.47
C SER A 147 -6.34 -15.19 0.72
N LEU A 148 -5.50 -14.38 1.34
CA LEU A 148 -5.87 -13.49 2.44
C LEU A 148 -5.10 -12.19 2.30
N ASP A 149 -5.77 -11.08 2.57
CA ASP A 149 -5.16 -9.75 2.55
C ASP A 149 -5.74 -8.92 3.69
N TRP A 150 -4.98 -8.80 4.77
CA TRP A 150 -5.37 -8.08 5.97
C TRP A 150 -5.60 -6.58 5.74
N ARG A 151 -5.01 -6.01 4.67
CA ARG A 151 -5.26 -4.62 4.27
C ARG A 151 -6.74 -4.43 3.93
N LYS A 152 -7.36 -5.43 3.29
CA LYS A 152 -8.80 -5.42 2.93
C LYS A 152 -9.72 -5.67 4.12
N LYS A 153 -9.15 -6.01 5.28
CA LYS A 153 -9.88 -6.22 6.55
C LYS A 153 -9.79 -5.01 7.49
N GLY A 154 -9.04 -3.97 7.12
CA GLY A 154 -8.92 -2.76 7.93
C GLY A 154 -8.05 -2.95 9.19
N VAL A 155 -7.11 -3.91 9.17
CA VAL A 155 -6.22 -4.19 10.32
C VAL A 155 -4.75 -3.91 10.01
N VAL A 156 -4.47 -3.09 8.99
CA VAL A 156 -3.11 -2.72 8.58
C VAL A 156 -3.06 -1.21 8.37
N THR A 157 -2.21 -0.52 9.13
CA THR A 157 -1.97 0.92 8.98
C THR A 157 -1.27 1.26 7.66
N GLY A 158 -1.21 2.55 7.31
CA GLY A 158 -0.47 3.02 6.14
C GLY A 158 1.01 2.64 6.17
N VAL A 159 1.64 2.58 4.99
CA VAL A 159 3.09 2.37 4.88
C VAL A 159 3.83 3.59 5.43
N LYS A 160 4.84 3.33 6.27
CA LYS A 160 5.72 4.33 6.87
C LYS A 160 7.13 4.26 6.25
N ASP A 161 8.01 5.18 6.67
CA ASP A 161 9.38 5.31 6.15
C ASP A 161 10.38 5.44 7.31
N GLN A 162 11.22 4.42 7.53
CA GLN A 162 12.25 4.40 8.57
C GLN A 162 13.42 5.37 8.27
N GLY A 163 13.49 5.92 7.06
CA GLY A 163 14.60 6.77 6.65
C GLY A 163 15.95 6.05 6.74
N SER A 164 16.94 6.70 7.34
CA SER A 164 18.33 6.21 7.46
C SER A 164 18.65 5.53 8.79
N CYS A 165 17.63 5.11 9.53
CA CYS A 165 17.76 4.44 10.83
C CYS A 165 17.49 2.94 10.67
N GLY A 166 18.31 2.09 11.29
CA GLY A 166 18.15 0.64 11.34
C GLY A 166 17.03 0.15 12.26
N SER A 167 15.88 0.81 12.21
CA SER A 167 14.72 0.57 13.09
C SER A 167 13.65 -0.32 12.45
N CYS A 168 13.97 -1.04 11.37
CA CYS A 168 13.02 -1.97 10.73
C CYS A 168 12.36 -2.94 11.71
N TRP A 169 13.08 -3.35 12.76
CA TRP A 169 12.56 -4.17 13.86
C TRP A 169 11.40 -3.51 14.60
N ALA A 170 11.47 -2.19 14.86
CA ALA A 170 10.41 -1.43 15.51
C ALA A 170 9.18 -1.29 14.60
N PHE A 171 9.37 -1.02 13.31
CA PHE A 171 8.28 -0.97 12.31
C PHE A 171 7.58 -2.32 12.11
N SER A 172 8.37 -3.41 12.09
CA SER A 172 7.82 -4.76 11.99
C SER A 172 6.99 -5.09 13.24
N SER A 173 7.51 -4.78 14.44
CA SER A 173 6.86 -5.08 15.72
C SER A 173 5.57 -4.28 15.92
N THR A 174 5.64 -2.95 15.77
CA THR A 174 4.45 -2.08 15.86
C THR A 174 3.40 -2.52 14.85
N GLY A 175 3.75 -2.79 13.60
CA GLY A 175 2.80 -3.25 12.59
C GLY A 175 2.05 -4.55 12.97
N ALA A 176 2.70 -5.47 13.68
CA ALA A 176 2.05 -6.68 14.19
C ALA A 176 1.14 -6.38 15.39
N ILE A 177 1.57 -5.48 16.30
CA ILE A 177 0.78 -5.04 17.46
C ILE A 177 -0.48 -4.28 17.01
N GLU A 178 -0.35 -3.36 16.05
CA GLU A 178 -1.44 -2.62 15.41
C GLU A 178 -2.48 -3.60 14.84
N GLY A 179 -2.00 -4.65 14.14
CA GLY A 179 -2.84 -5.67 13.52
C GLY A 179 -3.63 -6.48 14.54
N ILE A 180 -2.97 -7.04 15.56
CA ILE A 180 -3.68 -7.82 16.58
C ILE A 180 -4.63 -6.95 17.42
N ASN A 181 -4.26 -5.70 17.70
CA ASN A 181 -5.15 -4.77 18.39
C ASN A 181 -6.43 -4.53 17.59
N ALA A 182 -6.31 -4.25 16.28
CA ALA A 182 -7.47 -4.04 15.42
C ALA A 182 -8.34 -5.30 15.29
N ILE A 183 -7.73 -6.49 15.27
CA ILE A 183 -8.46 -7.77 15.23
C ILE A 183 -9.29 -7.98 16.51
N VAL A 184 -8.70 -7.73 17.68
CA VAL A 184 -9.34 -8.02 18.97
C VAL A 184 -10.31 -6.94 19.42
N THR A 185 -9.97 -5.67 19.19
CA THR A 185 -10.74 -4.51 19.70
C THR A 185 -11.64 -3.88 18.65
N GLY A 186 -11.33 -4.04 17.36
CA GLY A 186 -11.92 -3.30 16.26
C GLY A 186 -11.26 -1.95 15.98
N ASP A 187 -10.31 -1.51 16.82
CA ASP A 187 -9.66 -0.21 16.69
C ASP A 187 -8.26 -0.35 16.04
N LEU A 188 -8.12 0.19 14.82
CA LEU A 188 -6.82 0.32 14.17
C LEU A 188 -6.15 1.63 14.59
N ILE A 189 -5.19 1.53 15.50
CA ILE A 189 -4.42 2.65 16.05
C ILE A 189 -3.02 2.61 15.45
N SER A 190 -2.47 3.77 15.06
CA SER A 190 -1.07 3.82 14.61
C SER A 190 -0.14 4.05 15.79
N LEU A 191 0.82 3.16 15.99
CA LEU A 191 1.70 3.11 17.15
C LEU A 191 3.05 3.78 16.88
N SER A 192 3.72 4.20 17.96
CA SER A 192 5.02 4.87 17.88
C SER A 192 6.15 3.88 17.72
N GLU A 193 6.82 3.89 16.56
CA GLU A 193 8.10 3.19 16.44
C GLU A 193 9.21 3.89 17.24
N GLN A 194 9.12 5.22 17.40
CA GLN A 194 10.15 6.00 18.08
C GLN A 194 10.23 5.69 19.58
N GLU A 195 9.10 5.39 20.21
CA GLU A 195 9.10 4.97 21.61
C GLU A 195 9.90 3.68 21.80
N LEU A 196 9.75 2.70 20.90
CA LEU A 196 10.61 1.51 20.91
C LEU A 196 12.08 1.89 20.68
N VAL A 197 12.38 2.72 19.68
CA VAL A 197 13.77 3.14 19.40
C VAL A 197 14.42 3.82 20.61
N ASP A 198 13.68 4.68 21.32
CA ASP A 198 14.22 5.50 22.41
C ASP A 198 14.22 4.80 23.78
N CYS A 199 13.24 3.92 24.03
CA CYS A 199 12.95 3.37 25.36
C CYS A 199 13.23 1.88 25.51
N ASP A 200 13.26 1.10 24.43
CA ASP A 200 13.62 -0.32 24.50
C ASP A 200 15.14 -0.52 24.60
N SER A 201 15.63 -0.46 25.85
CA SER A 201 17.04 -0.70 26.18
C SER A 201 17.53 -2.14 25.94
N THR A 202 16.67 -3.06 25.53
CA THR A 202 17.06 -4.44 25.16
C THR A 202 17.41 -4.57 23.68
N ASN A 203 17.04 -3.57 22.88
CA ASN A 203 17.44 -3.38 21.49
C ASN A 203 18.45 -2.22 21.37
N ASP A 204 19.02 -2.05 20.17
CA ASP A 204 20.10 -1.10 19.90
C ASP A 204 19.62 0.09 19.04
N GLY A 205 18.35 0.49 19.17
CA GLY A 205 17.79 1.66 18.46
C GLY A 205 17.99 1.58 16.95
N CYS A 206 18.70 2.57 16.38
CA CYS A 206 19.04 2.64 14.96
C CYS A 206 20.17 1.68 14.51
N ASP A 207 20.89 1.02 15.42
CA ASP A 207 21.91 0.02 15.07
C ASP A 207 21.33 -1.39 14.84
N GLY A 208 20.05 -1.58 15.17
CA GLY A 208 19.29 -2.79 14.93
C GLY A 208 18.52 -3.28 16.14
N GLY A 209 17.84 -4.40 15.96
CA GLY A 209 17.02 -4.97 17.00
C GLY A 209 16.30 -6.24 16.58
N TYR A 210 15.53 -6.80 17.51
CA TYR A 210 14.81 -8.04 17.38
C TYR A 210 13.37 -7.88 17.86
N MET A 211 12.42 -8.35 17.06
CA MET A 211 10.99 -8.05 17.25
C MET A 211 10.44 -8.61 18.57
N ASP A 212 10.91 -9.79 19.00
CA ASP A 212 10.44 -10.38 20.26
C ASP A 212 10.85 -9.55 21.48
N TYR A 213 12.00 -8.87 21.40
CA TYR A 213 12.44 -7.97 22.46
C TYR A 213 11.55 -6.73 22.51
N ALA A 214 11.13 -6.22 21.36
CA ALA A 214 10.14 -5.14 21.31
C ALA A 214 8.79 -5.58 21.90
N PHE A 215 8.31 -6.79 21.57
CA PHE A 215 7.08 -7.32 22.17
C PHE A 215 7.22 -7.47 23.69
N GLU A 216 8.30 -8.07 24.17
CA GLU A 216 8.62 -8.22 25.58
C GLU A 216 8.71 -6.86 26.29
N TRP A 217 9.30 -5.85 25.64
CA TRP A 217 9.36 -4.50 26.16
C TRP A 217 7.96 -3.90 26.30
N VAL A 218 7.09 -3.98 25.29
CA VAL A 218 5.71 -3.46 25.37
C VAL A 218 4.92 -4.11 26.50
N ILE A 219 5.08 -5.42 26.70
CA ILE A 219 4.46 -6.17 27.82
C ILE A 219 4.94 -5.61 29.16
N ASN A 220 6.25 -5.47 29.34
CA ASN A 220 6.85 -5.00 30.59
C ASN A 220 6.60 -3.52 30.85
N ASN A 221 6.53 -2.71 29.81
CA ASN A 221 6.17 -1.30 29.87
C ASN A 221 4.69 -1.11 30.27
N GLY A 222 3.86 -2.11 30.02
CA GLY A 222 2.42 -2.06 30.25
C GLY A 222 1.66 -1.36 29.12
N GLY A 223 2.29 -1.24 27.95
CA GLY A 223 1.71 -0.68 26.73
C GLY A 223 2.69 0.14 25.91
N ILE A 224 2.17 0.71 24.82
CA ILE A 224 2.90 1.56 23.87
C ILE A 224 1.99 2.71 23.41
N ASP A 225 2.59 3.87 23.16
CA ASP A 225 1.97 5.12 22.76
C ASP A 225 1.67 5.16 21.25
N THR A 226 0.94 6.18 20.82
CA THR A 226 0.60 6.42 19.43
C THR A 226 1.71 7.15 18.69
N GLU A 227 1.76 6.96 17.36
CA GLU A 227 2.59 7.76 16.46
C GLU A 227 2.35 9.27 16.62
N ALA A 228 1.12 9.68 16.95
CA ALA A 228 0.78 11.09 17.06
C ALA A 228 1.39 11.74 18.30
N ASP A 229 1.40 11.03 19.43
CA ASP A 229 1.87 11.54 20.71
C ASP A 229 3.38 11.35 20.89
N TYR A 230 3.97 10.30 20.29
CA TYR A 230 5.41 10.08 20.20
C TYR A 230 5.85 9.88 18.73
N PRO A 231 6.01 10.97 17.95
CA PRO A 231 6.29 10.88 16.52
C PRO A 231 7.68 10.34 16.17
N TYR A 232 7.78 9.68 15.03
CA TYR A 232 9.05 9.18 14.48
C TYR A 232 10.01 10.29 14.05
N THR A 233 11.25 10.23 14.53
CA THR A 233 12.33 11.17 14.20
C THR A 233 13.44 10.54 13.35
N GLY A 234 13.53 9.21 13.30
CA GLY A 234 14.50 8.51 12.44
C GLY A 234 15.94 8.61 12.91
N GLU A 235 16.13 8.79 14.21
CA GLU A 235 17.42 8.83 14.90
C GLU A 235 17.24 8.37 16.35
N ASP A 236 18.31 7.94 17.01
CA ASP A 236 18.28 7.57 18.42
C ASP A 236 18.02 8.81 19.29
N GLY A 237 16.98 8.74 20.11
CA GLY A 237 16.63 9.73 21.11
C GLY A 237 16.93 9.26 22.53
N THR A 238 16.57 10.11 23.49
CA THR A 238 16.47 9.70 24.90
C THR A 238 15.01 9.40 25.20
N CYS A 239 14.74 8.25 25.83
CA CYS A 239 13.38 7.90 26.25
C CYS A 239 12.68 9.05 26.98
N ASN A 240 11.60 9.54 26.36
CA ASN A 240 10.77 10.57 26.96
C ASN A 240 9.78 9.94 27.95
N THR A 241 10.19 9.83 29.20
CA THR A 241 9.39 9.20 30.26
C THR A 241 8.03 9.86 30.49
N SER A 242 7.85 11.14 30.14
CA SER A 242 6.54 11.78 30.26
C SER A 242 5.56 11.34 29.16
N LYS A 243 6.07 10.96 27.98
CA LYS A 243 5.27 10.42 26.89
C LYS A 243 5.06 8.91 27.03
N GLU A 244 6.08 8.17 27.48
CA GLU A 244 6.01 6.72 27.72
C GLU A 244 4.89 6.31 28.70
N GLU A 245 4.49 7.20 29.61
CA GLU A 245 3.33 6.97 30.49
C GLU A 245 1.99 6.83 29.73
N ASN A 246 1.91 7.26 28.46
CA ASN A 246 0.74 7.10 27.60
C ASN A 246 0.66 5.68 27.00
N LYS A 247 0.07 4.76 27.74
CA LYS A 247 -0.02 3.34 27.37
C LYS A 247 -1.32 3.04 26.62
N VAL A 248 -1.34 3.34 25.32
CA VAL A 248 -2.56 3.30 24.50
C VAL A 248 -2.92 1.89 24.05
N VAL A 249 -1.93 1.08 23.67
CA VAL A 249 -2.15 -0.32 23.29
C VAL A 249 -1.28 -1.25 24.12
N THR A 250 -1.87 -2.35 24.58
CA THR A 250 -1.17 -3.43 25.30
C THR A 250 -1.25 -4.74 24.52
N ILE A 251 -0.31 -5.64 24.81
CA ILE A 251 -0.33 -7.04 24.36
C ILE A 251 -0.10 -7.95 25.58
N ASP A 252 -0.58 -9.17 25.53
CA ASP A 252 -0.58 -10.11 26.66
C ASP A 252 0.58 -11.12 26.59
N GLY A 253 1.19 -11.26 25.41
CA GLY A 253 2.29 -12.17 25.14
C GLY A 253 2.79 -12.04 23.69
N TYR A 254 3.64 -12.97 23.29
CA TYR A 254 4.03 -13.19 21.90
C TYR A 254 4.39 -14.65 21.68
N GLU A 255 4.30 -15.11 20.45
CA GLU A 255 4.65 -16.46 20.03
C GLU A 255 5.58 -16.42 18.82
N ASP A 256 6.62 -17.26 18.88
CA ASP A 256 7.47 -17.55 17.74
C ASP A 256 6.76 -18.58 16.84
N VAL A 257 6.91 -18.43 15.52
CA VAL A 257 6.31 -19.31 14.51
C VAL A 257 7.31 -20.36 14.06
N GLY A 258 6.83 -21.55 13.69
CA GLY A 258 7.64 -22.57 13.07
C GLY A 258 8.24 -22.12 11.74
N GLU A 259 9.38 -22.70 11.37
CA GLU A 259 10.18 -22.24 10.23
C GLU A 259 9.69 -22.78 8.87
N SER A 260 8.54 -23.48 8.85
CA SER A 260 7.95 -24.03 7.63
C SER A 260 6.93 -23.08 6.98
N ASP A 261 6.74 -23.20 5.66
CA ASP A 261 5.69 -22.45 4.95
C ASP A 261 4.28 -22.71 5.52
N GLU A 262 4.01 -23.94 6.00
CA GLU A 262 2.71 -24.30 6.58
C GLU A 262 2.50 -23.62 7.95
N ASP A 263 3.51 -23.63 8.83
CA ASP A 263 3.42 -22.95 10.12
C ASP A 263 3.19 -21.44 9.92
N LEU A 264 3.92 -20.84 8.98
CA LEU A 264 3.78 -19.42 8.65
C LEU A 264 2.43 -19.10 8.00
N LEU A 265 1.91 -20.01 7.16
CA LEU A 265 0.56 -19.89 6.58
C LEU A 265 -0.50 -19.90 7.67
N CYS A 266 -0.42 -20.84 8.60
CA CYS A 266 -1.40 -20.99 9.68
C CYS A 266 -1.39 -19.82 10.66
N ALA A 267 -0.22 -19.27 10.96
CA ALA A 267 -0.13 -18.02 11.72
C ALA A 267 -0.71 -16.84 10.90
N SER A 268 -0.47 -16.80 9.57
CA SER A 268 -0.86 -15.65 8.73
C SER A 268 -2.37 -15.55 8.56
N VAL A 269 -3.08 -16.68 8.68
CA VAL A 269 -4.55 -16.75 8.69
C VAL A 269 -5.16 -16.08 9.93
N GLN A 270 -4.41 -16.02 11.04
CA GLN A 270 -4.91 -15.49 12.30
C GLN A 270 -4.67 -13.98 12.42
N GLN A 271 -3.51 -13.49 11.98
CA GLN A 271 -3.12 -12.08 12.11
C GLN A 271 -1.90 -11.73 11.23
N PRO A 272 -1.54 -10.44 11.10
CA PRO A 272 -0.23 -10.03 10.58
C PRO A 272 0.94 -10.53 11.45
N ILE A 273 2.07 -10.86 10.81
CA ILE A 273 3.24 -11.49 11.46
C ILE A 273 4.51 -10.69 11.16
N SER A 274 5.31 -10.43 12.18
CA SER A 274 6.65 -9.89 12.04
C SER A 274 7.62 -10.97 11.55
N VAL A 275 8.37 -10.69 10.49
CA VAL A 275 9.36 -11.63 9.95
C VAL A 275 10.70 -10.95 9.65
N GLY A 276 11.80 -11.68 9.82
CA GLY A 276 13.13 -11.31 9.35
C GLY A 276 13.42 -11.88 7.97
N MET A 277 14.21 -11.18 7.15
CA MET A 277 14.69 -11.64 5.85
C MET A 277 16.05 -11.02 5.49
N ASP A 278 16.74 -11.61 4.51
CA ASP A 278 17.84 -10.95 3.80
C ASP A 278 17.28 -9.90 2.82
N GLY A 279 17.43 -8.61 3.17
CA GLY A 279 17.01 -7.47 2.35
C GLY A 279 18.13 -6.90 1.47
N SER A 280 19.25 -7.59 1.38
CA SER A 280 20.54 -6.99 1.00
C SER A 280 20.89 -7.09 -0.47
N ALA A 281 20.11 -7.87 -1.22
CA ALA A 281 20.28 -8.08 -2.65
C ALA A 281 20.05 -6.80 -3.46
N TRP A 282 20.84 -6.63 -4.54
CA TRP A 282 20.77 -5.46 -5.41
C TRP A 282 19.46 -5.39 -6.20
N ASP A 283 18.89 -6.53 -6.58
CA ASP A 283 17.57 -6.59 -7.20
C ASP A 283 16.44 -6.26 -6.21
N PHE A 284 16.58 -6.57 -4.92
CA PHE A 284 15.63 -6.16 -3.88
C PHE A 284 15.64 -4.64 -3.67
N GLN A 285 16.83 -4.03 -3.58
CA GLN A 285 16.97 -2.56 -3.54
C GLN A 285 16.19 -1.87 -4.66
N LEU A 286 16.24 -2.43 -5.88
CA LEU A 286 15.65 -1.85 -7.09
C LEU A 286 14.29 -2.44 -7.47
N TYR A 287 13.66 -3.18 -6.56
CA TYR A 287 12.35 -3.81 -6.78
C TYR A 287 11.25 -2.76 -7.03
N THR A 288 10.37 -3.07 -7.98
CA THR A 288 9.20 -2.23 -8.34
C THR A 288 7.90 -3.01 -8.59
N GLY A 289 7.94 -4.35 -8.59
CA GLY A 289 6.72 -5.16 -8.71
C GLY A 289 6.95 -6.61 -9.11
N GLY A 290 5.86 -7.38 -9.20
CA GLY A 290 5.89 -8.83 -9.48
C GLY A 290 6.29 -9.68 -8.26
N ILE A 291 6.31 -11.00 -8.41
CA ILE A 291 6.68 -11.91 -7.32
C ILE A 291 8.21 -12.00 -7.22
N TYR A 292 8.74 -11.58 -6.08
CA TYR A 292 10.15 -11.60 -5.76
C TYR A 292 10.64 -13.03 -5.51
N ASP A 293 11.76 -13.35 -6.15
CA ASP A 293 12.43 -14.65 -6.21
C ASP A 293 13.84 -14.37 -6.75
N GLY A 294 14.58 -13.55 -5.99
CA GLY A 294 15.83 -12.91 -6.41
C GLY A 294 17.06 -13.50 -5.78
N ASP A 295 18.19 -12.81 -5.96
CA ASP A 295 19.52 -13.29 -5.59
C ASP A 295 19.84 -13.08 -4.09
N CYS A 296 18.84 -12.99 -3.22
CA CYS A 296 19.01 -12.91 -1.76
C CYS A 296 19.44 -14.26 -1.17
N SER A 297 20.09 -14.22 -0.02
CA SER A 297 20.55 -15.38 0.74
C SER A 297 19.37 -16.12 1.38
N ASP A 298 19.37 -17.45 1.29
CA ASP A 298 18.46 -18.34 2.02
C ASP A 298 19.01 -18.76 3.39
N ASN A 299 20.14 -18.20 3.80
CA ASN A 299 20.78 -18.48 5.08
C ASN A 299 20.25 -17.54 6.20
N PRO A 300 19.71 -18.08 7.30
CA PRO A 300 19.23 -17.29 8.43
C PRO A 300 20.28 -16.35 9.06
N ASP A 301 21.57 -16.68 8.95
CA ASP A 301 22.65 -15.85 9.51
C ASP A 301 22.86 -14.53 8.74
N ASP A 302 22.30 -14.42 7.53
CA ASP A 302 22.40 -13.24 6.66
C ASP A 302 21.18 -12.31 6.78
N ILE A 303 20.22 -12.60 7.67
CA ILE A 303 19.05 -11.76 7.92
C ILE A 303 19.49 -10.37 8.42
N ASP A 304 19.09 -9.33 7.70
CA ASP A 304 19.44 -7.93 7.96
C ASP A 304 18.27 -6.94 7.78
N HIS A 305 17.05 -7.46 7.66
CA HIS A 305 15.85 -6.65 7.54
C HIS A 305 14.66 -7.31 8.23
N ALA A 306 13.81 -6.50 8.87
CA ALA A 306 12.55 -6.94 9.48
C ALA A 306 11.36 -6.28 8.77
N VAL A 307 10.37 -7.08 8.42
CA VAL A 307 9.18 -6.69 7.65
C VAL A 307 7.93 -7.35 8.22
N LEU A 308 6.76 -7.02 7.68
CA LEU A 308 5.48 -7.52 8.18
C LEU A 308 4.72 -8.27 7.09
N ILE A 309 4.46 -9.57 7.29
CA ILE A 309 3.53 -10.33 6.45
C ILE A 309 2.11 -9.90 6.79
N VAL A 310 1.36 -9.45 5.78
CA VAL A 310 -0.02 -8.97 5.91
C VAL A 310 -1.01 -9.79 5.06
N GLY A 311 -0.57 -10.95 4.58
CA GLY A 311 -1.40 -11.83 3.78
C GLY A 311 -0.59 -12.67 2.81
N TYR A 312 -1.30 -13.33 1.92
CA TYR A 312 -0.74 -14.22 0.91
C TYR A 312 -1.72 -14.42 -0.24
N GLY A 313 -1.21 -14.91 -1.37
CA GLY A 313 -2.03 -15.23 -2.53
C GLY A 313 -1.31 -16.12 -3.52
N SER A 314 -1.90 -16.22 -4.70
CA SER A 314 -1.37 -16.98 -5.83
C SER A 314 -1.62 -16.21 -7.12
N GLU A 315 -0.63 -16.13 -8.01
CA GLU A 315 -0.76 -15.51 -9.32
C GLU A 315 0.02 -16.33 -10.35
N GLY A 316 -0.64 -16.72 -11.44
CA GLY A 316 0.02 -17.46 -12.53
C GLY A 316 0.64 -18.80 -12.12
N GLY A 317 0.09 -19.47 -11.09
CA GLY A 317 0.61 -20.72 -10.55
C GLY A 317 1.73 -20.56 -9.53
N GLU A 318 2.08 -19.33 -9.16
CA GLU A 318 3.09 -19.01 -8.16
C GLU A 318 2.45 -18.47 -6.90
N ASP A 319 2.77 -19.07 -5.76
CA ASP A 319 2.29 -18.64 -4.46
C ASP A 319 3.22 -17.56 -3.89
N TYR A 320 2.66 -16.58 -3.19
CA TYR A 320 3.44 -15.50 -2.58
C TYR A 320 2.90 -15.03 -1.23
N TRP A 321 3.79 -14.49 -0.40
CA TRP A 321 3.46 -13.65 0.75
C TRP A 321 3.24 -12.20 0.31
N ILE A 322 2.28 -11.51 0.92
CA ILE A 322 2.08 -10.06 0.80
C ILE A 322 2.80 -9.41 1.98
N VAL A 323 3.83 -8.61 1.69
CA VAL A 323 4.72 -8.09 2.74
C VAL A 323 4.74 -6.56 2.72
N LYS A 324 4.49 -5.96 3.89
CA LYS A 324 4.59 -4.52 4.14
C LYS A 324 6.04 -4.19 4.50
N ASN A 325 6.64 -3.26 3.77
CA ASN A 325 7.98 -2.73 4.03
C ASN A 325 7.90 -1.37 4.74
N SER A 326 9.05 -0.87 5.21
CA SER A 326 9.23 0.37 5.97
C SER A 326 10.06 1.41 5.20
N TRP A 327 10.06 1.37 3.86
CA TRP A 327 10.84 2.29 3.00
C TRP A 327 9.96 3.29 2.24
N GLY A 328 8.78 3.58 2.76
CA GLY A 328 7.81 4.49 2.15
C GLY A 328 7.14 3.94 0.89
N THR A 329 6.08 4.64 0.46
CA THR A 329 5.23 4.22 -0.66
C THR A 329 5.88 4.35 -2.04
N SER A 330 7.04 5.00 -2.13
CA SER A 330 7.78 5.18 -3.39
C SER A 330 8.73 4.03 -3.73
N TRP A 331 8.80 3.01 -2.86
CA TRP A 331 9.52 1.76 -3.11
C TRP A 331 8.52 0.60 -3.33
N GLY A 332 8.88 -0.36 -4.18
CA GLY A 332 8.06 -1.54 -4.46
C GLY A 332 6.67 -1.22 -5.02
N ILE A 333 5.68 -2.02 -4.61
CA ILE A 333 4.27 -1.88 -4.95
C ILE A 333 3.60 -1.03 -3.86
N GLU A 334 3.70 0.29 -3.98
CA GLU A 334 3.16 1.24 -2.99
C GLU A 334 3.67 0.99 -1.56
N GLY A 335 4.94 0.56 -1.42
CA GLY A 335 5.55 0.19 -0.14
C GLY A 335 5.42 -1.27 0.25
N TYR A 336 4.73 -2.07 -0.55
CA TYR A 336 4.64 -3.53 -0.39
C TYR A 336 5.52 -4.25 -1.40
N PHE A 337 5.78 -5.52 -1.13
CA PHE A 337 6.33 -6.45 -2.11
C PHE A 337 5.67 -7.81 -1.95
N TYR A 338 5.70 -8.58 -3.04
CA TYR A 338 5.30 -9.98 -3.03
C TYR A 338 6.55 -10.83 -3.10
N ILE A 339 6.66 -11.84 -2.26
CA ILE A 339 7.81 -12.76 -2.22
C ILE A 339 7.30 -14.19 -2.31
N ARG A 340 7.96 -14.99 -3.16
CA ARG A 340 7.55 -16.36 -3.46
C ARG A 340 7.53 -17.21 -2.19
N ARG A 341 6.47 -18.00 -2.02
CA ARG A 341 6.31 -19.00 -0.95
C ARG A 341 6.12 -20.39 -1.54
N ASN A 342 6.02 -21.41 -0.70
CA ASN A 342 5.87 -22.81 -1.11
C ASN A 342 7.03 -23.26 -2.01
N THR A 343 8.26 -22.97 -1.57
CA THR A 343 9.49 -23.34 -2.29
C THR A 343 10.13 -24.58 -1.66
N ASN A 344 11.16 -25.12 -2.31
CA ASN A 344 11.96 -26.21 -1.73
C ASN A 344 13.06 -25.69 -0.78
N LEU A 345 13.12 -24.39 -0.50
CA LEU A 345 14.09 -23.79 0.41
C LEU A 345 13.64 -23.98 1.85
N THR A 346 14.52 -24.47 2.72
CA THR A 346 14.23 -24.76 4.13
C THR A 346 13.63 -23.55 4.86
N TYR A 347 14.13 -22.35 4.58
CA TYR A 347 13.73 -21.11 5.24
C TYR A 347 12.96 -20.16 4.31
N GLY A 348 12.47 -20.66 3.17
CA GLY A 348 11.85 -19.83 2.14
C GLY A 348 12.84 -18.90 1.43
N VAL A 349 12.32 -18.12 0.48
CA VAL A 349 13.11 -17.12 -0.26
C VAL A 349 13.58 -16.03 0.71
N CYS A 350 14.85 -15.63 0.60
CA CYS A 350 15.50 -14.66 1.50
C CYS A 350 15.49 -15.05 2.99
N ALA A 351 15.41 -16.34 3.30
CA ALA A 351 15.28 -16.86 4.67
C ALA A 351 14.05 -16.33 5.44
N ILE A 352 12.99 -15.88 4.75
CA ILE A 352 11.83 -15.20 5.36
C ILE A 352 11.08 -16.04 6.41
N ASN A 353 11.17 -17.37 6.32
CA ASN A 353 10.51 -18.27 7.28
C ASN A 353 11.38 -18.52 8.54
N ALA A 354 12.66 -18.15 8.55
CA ALA A 354 13.57 -18.51 9.64
C ALA A 354 13.33 -17.75 10.95
N MET A 355 12.69 -16.60 10.87
CA MET A 355 12.55 -15.68 11.99
C MET A 355 11.18 -15.00 11.93
N ALA A 356 10.15 -15.71 12.38
CA ALA A 356 8.79 -15.21 12.40
C ALA A 356 8.22 -15.24 13.82
N SER A 357 7.53 -14.18 14.22
CA SER A 357 6.84 -14.08 15.50
C SER A 357 5.66 -13.11 15.43
N TYR A 358 4.71 -13.27 16.34
CA TYR A 358 3.56 -12.37 16.45
C TYR A 358 3.18 -12.11 17.92
N PRO A 359 2.68 -10.91 18.24
CA PRO A 359 2.15 -10.61 19.56
C PRO A 359 0.77 -11.25 19.76
N THR A 360 0.44 -11.65 20.98
CA THR A 360 -0.87 -12.16 21.37
C THR A 360 -1.64 -11.13 22.18
N LYS A 361 -2.96 -11.09 21.99
CA LYS A 361 -3.87 -10.23 22.76
C LYS A 361 -5.17 -10.96 23.03
N GLU A 362 -5.57 -11.00 24.29
CA GLU A 362 -6.81 -11.59 24.74
C GLU A 362 -7.95 -10.57 24.66
N SER A 363 -9.15 -11.04 24.33
CA SER A 363 -10.33 -10.16 24.41
C SER A 363 -10.62 -9.88 25.89
N SER A 364 -10.59 -8.61 26.29
CA SER A 364 -10.94 -8.17 27.66
C SER A 364 -12.45 -8.25 27.98
N ALA A 365 -13.25 -8.86 27.10
CA ALA A 365 -14.62 -9.23 27.44
C ALA A 365 -14.59 -10.42 28.42
N PRO A 366 -15.15 -10.31 29.65
CA PRO A 366 -15.44 -11.50 30.43
C PRO A 366 -16.41 -12.34 29.59
N SER A 367 -15.97 -13.51 29.13
CA SER A 367 -16.86 -14.48 28.51
C SER A 367 -18.06 -14.69 29.43
N PRO A 368 -19.32 -14.43 29.00
CA PRO A 368 -20.50 -14.73 29.80
C PRO A 368 -20.77 -16.23 29.92
N TYR A 369 -19.83 -17.07 29.48
CA TYR A 369 -19.96 -18.52 29.49
C TYR A 369 -18.84 -19.14 30.34
N PRO A 370 -19.14 -19.63 31.56
CA PRO A 370 -18.26 -20.56 32.22
C PRO A 370 -18.21 -21.89 31.43
N SER A 371 -17.01 -22.42 31.26
CA SER A 371 -16.73 -23.74 30.67
C SER A 371 -17.53 -24.88 31.36
N PRO A 372 -17.80 -25.99 30.65
CA PRO A 372 -18.99 -26.79 30.86
C PRO A 372 -18.89 -27.74 32.05
N SER A 373 -19.89 -27.69 32.92
CA SER A 373 -20.28 -28.83 33.75
C SER A 373 -21.43 -29.60 33.06
N SER A 374 -21.43 -30.90 33.28
CA SER A 374 -22.24 -31.98 32.67
C SER A 374 -23.75 -31.69 32.42
N PRO A 375 -24.37 -32.40 31.46
CA PRO A 375 -25.61 -31.95 30.83
C PRO A 375 -26.84 -32.21 31.69
N SER A 376 -27.69 -31.20 31.80
CA SER A 376 -29.09 -31.31 32.22
C SER A 376 -30.00 -31.28 30.98
N PRO A 377 -31.22 -31.86 31.03
CA PRO A 377 -32.01 -32.16 29.84
C PRO A 377 -32.48 -30.89 29.11
N PRO A 378 -32.69 -30.95 27.78
CA PRO A 378 -32.93 -29.76 26.98
C PRO A 378 -34.32 -29.16 27.27
N PRO A 379 -34.43 -27.83 27.37
CA PRO A 379 -35.71 -27.14 27.41
C PRO A 379 -36.38 -27.13 26.02
N PRO A 380 -37.69 -26.86 25.96
CA PRO A 380 -38.45 -26.85 24.70
C PRO A 380 -37.95 -25.74 23.76
N PRO A 381 -38.09 -25.92 22.43
CA PRO A 381 -37.54 -25.00 21.45
C PRO A 381 -38.23 -23.62 21.51
N PRO A 382 -37.47 -22.52 21.35
CA PRO A 382 -38.04 -21.18 21.29
C PRO A 382 -38.80 -20.95 19.98
N PRO A 383 -39.73 -19.97 19.94
CA PRO A 383 -40.45 -19.61 18.73
C PRO A 383 -39.48 -19.09 17.65
N PRO A 384 -39.84 -19.23 16.36
CA PRO A 384 -38.95 -18.87 15.27
C PRO A 384 -38.73 -17.35 15.26
N PRO A 385 -37.52 -16.88 14.89
CA PRO A 385 -37.24 -15.46 14.78
C PRO A 385 -38.09 -14.84 13.66
N PRO A 386 -38.41 -13.54 13.77
CA PRO A 386 -39.09 -12.83 12.69
C PRO A 386 -38.23 -12.84 11.42
N PRO A 387 -38.86 -12.84 10.24
CA PRO A 387 -38.12 -12.83 8.97
C PRO A 387 -37.23 -11.58 8.90
N PRO A 388 -36.03 -11.71 8.29
CA PRO A 388 -35.15 -10.56 8.11
C PRO A 388 -35.88 -9.46 7.31
N PRO A 389 -35.60 -8.18 7.59
CA PRO A 389 -36.14 -7.10 6.77
C PRO A 389 -35.71 -7.32 5.31
N PRO A 390 -36.58 -6.95 4.34
CA PRO A 390 -36.25 -7.12 2.93
C PRO A 390 -34.93 -6.39 2.61
N PRO A 391 -34.12 -6.92 1.68
CA PRO A 391 -32.89 -6.26 1.27
C PRO A 391 -33.21 -4.83 0.86
N SER A 392 -32.52 -3.86 1.45
CA SER A 392 -32.53 -2.48 0.98
C SER A 392 -32.22 -2.48 -0.52
N PRO A 393 -32.94 -1.71 -1.36
CA PRO A 393 -32.66 -1.66 -2.79
C PRO A 393 -31.18 -1.29 -3.00
N SER A 394 -30.50 -2.00 -3.89
CA SER A 394 -29.11 -1.71 -4.21
C SER A 394 -28.97 -0.24 -4.65
N PRO A 395 -27.95 0.49 -4.20
CA PRO A 395 -27.77 1.93 -4.46
C PRO A 395 -27.67 2.31 -5.95
N SER A 396 -27.60 1.32 -6.84
CA SER A 396 -27.55 1.43 -8.29
C SER A 396 -28.93 1.48 -8.98
N GLU A 397 -30.04 1.24 -8.29
CA GLU A 397 -31.39 1.29 -8.86
C GLU A 397 -31.96 2.72 -8.85
N CYS A 398 -32.08 3.34 -10.03
CA CYS A 398 -32.53 4.72 -10.21
C CYS A 398 -34.02 4.81 -10.56
N GLY A 399 -34.88 4.50 -9.58
CA GLY A 399 -36.32 4.45 -9.80
C GLY A 399 -36.76 3.39 -10.82
N ASP A 400 -37.94 3.58 -11.40
CA ASP A 400 -38.61 2.54 -12.21
C ASP A 400 -38.00 2.36 -13.61
N PHE A 401 -37.36 3.40 -14.16
CA PHE A 401 -36.96 3.44 -15.58
C PHE A 401 -35.47 3.62 -15.81
N SER A 402 -34.65 3.75 -14.76
CA SER A 402 -33.22 3.98 -14.89
C SER A 402 -32.38 3.13 -13.94
N TYR A 403 -31.10 2.98 -14.25
CA TYR A 403 -30.13 2.26 -13.42
C TYR A 403 -28.69 2.77 -13.62
N CYS A 404 -27.86 2.48 -12.63
CA CYS A 404 -26.41 2.67 -12.62
C CYS A 404 -25.70 1.31 -12.53
N GLN A 405 -24.38 1.29 -12.74
CA GLN A 405 -23.61 0.05 -12.55
C GLN A 405 -23.62 -0.37 -11.07
N SER A 406 -23.32 -1.64 -10.78
CA SER A 406 -23.41 -2.19 -9.41
C SER A 406 -22.49 -1.53 -8.40
N ASP A 407 -21.45 -0.85 -8.87
CA ASP A 407 -20.43 -0.09 -8.11
C ASP A 407 -20.64 1.43 -8.17
N GLU A 408 -21.77 1.88 -8.73
CA GLU A 408 -22.15 3.28 -8.84
C GLU A 408 -23.37 3.58 -7.95
N THR A 409 -23.44 4.81 -7.44
CA THR A 409 -24.58 5.28 -6.64
C THR A 409 -25.49 6.17 -7.46
N CYS A 410 -26.78 5.90 -7.37
CA CYS A 410 -27.79 6.71 -8.01
C CYS A 410 -28.06 8.02 -7.27
N CYS A 411 -27.96 9.14 -7.97
CA CYS A 411 -28.17 10.49 -7.44
C CYS A 411 -29.15 11.28 -8.29
N CYS A 412 -30.08 12.00 -7.66
CA CYS A 412 -31.02 12.84 -8.40
C CYS A 412 -30.35 14.09 -8.98
N ILE A 413 -30.44 14.29 -10.30
CA ILE A 413 -29.95 15.50 -11.00
C ILE A 413 -31.05 16.57 -11.06
N TYR A 414 -32.29 16.17 -11.35
CA TYR A 414 -33.41 17.10 -11.47
C TYR A 414 -34.62 16.59 -10.71
N GLU A 415 -35.02 17.36 -9.69
CA GLU A 415 -36.17 17.08 -8.83
C GLU A 415 -37.32 18.05 -9.14
N PHE A 416 -38.54 17.53 -9.21
CA PHE A 416 -39.75 18.29 -9.42
C PHE A 416 -40.82 17.79 -8.45
N TYR A 417 -41.24 18.64 -7.50
CA TYR A 417 -42.27 18.33 -6.49
C TYR A 417 -42.02 17.01 -5.69
N GLY A 418 -40.78 16.77 -5.26
CA GLY A 418 -40.45 15.56 -4.47
C GLY A 418 -40.21 14.30 -5.29
N PHE A 419 -40.32 14.38 -6.63
CA PHE A 419 -40.00 13.29 -7.54
C PHE A 419 -38.75 13.62 -8.34
N CYS A 420 -37.82 12.66 -8.40
CA CYS A 420 -36.66 12.79 -9.28
C CYS A 420 -37.04 12.43 -10.71
N LEU A 421 -36.92 13.39 -11.63
CA LEU A 421 -37.23 13.17 -13.06
C LEU A 421 -36.00 12.71 -13.85
N ILE A 422 -34.80 13.08 -13.39
CA ILE A 422 -33.54 12.73 -14.06
C ILE A 422 -32.54 12.25 -13.01
N TYR A 423 -32.09 11.01 -13.17
CA TYR A 423 -31.08 10.39 -12.33
C TYR A 423 -29.70 10.41 -12.99
N GLY A 424 -28.67 10.52 -12.17
CA GLY A 424 -27.29 10.38 -12.55
C GLY A 424 -26.56 9.34 -11.69
N CYS A 425 -25.53 8.74 -12.26
CA CYS A 425 -24.65 7.78 -11.63
C CYS A 425 -23.39 8.46 -11.13
N CYS A 426 -23.11 8.25 -9.86
CA CYS A 426 -21.86 8.62 -9.24
C CYS A 426 -20.88 7.44 -9.29
N GLU A 427 -19.65 7.66 -9.76
CA GLU A 427 -18.57 6.66 -9.76
C GLU A 427 -17.95 6.43 -8.36
N TYR A 428 -18.80 6.41 -7.33
CA TYR A 428 -18.49 6.01 -5.96
C TYR A 428 -19.59 5.06 -5.48
N GLU A 429 -19.17 3.97 -4.84
CA GLU A 429 -20.08 3.09 -4.12
C GLU A 429 -20.55 3.80 -2.84
N ASN A 430 -21.86 3.80 -2.58
CA ASN A 430 -22.50 4.52 -1.47
C ASN A 430 -22.18 6.04 -1.41
N ALA A 431 -22.15 6.69 -2.57
CA ALA A 431 -21.84 8.12 -2.69
C ALA A 431 -22.83 9.02 -1.95
N VAL A 432 -22.33 10.16 -1.46
CA VAL A 432 -23.16 11.29 -1.03
C VAL A 432 -23.50 12.17 -2.22
N CYS A 433 -24.79 12.30 -2.51
CA CYS A 433 -25.30 13.15 -3.58
C CYS A 433 -25.35 14.61 -3.12
N CYS A 434 -24.44 15.45 -3.63
CA CYS A 434 -24.42 16.88 -3.34
C CYS A 434 -25.69 17.57 -3.85
N THR A 435 -26.61 17.93 -2.95
CA THR A 435 -27.93 18.48 -3.27
C THR A 435 -27.83 19.74 -4.12
N GLY A 436 -28.68 19.86 -5.16
CA GLY A 436 -28.73 21.04 -6.02
C GLY A 436 -27.56 21.19 -7.00
N THR A 437 -26.65 20.21 -7.08
CA THR A 437 -25.51 20.21 -8.01
C THR A 437 -25.40 18.91 -8.80
N GLU A 438 -24.60 18.92 -9.85
CA GLU A 438 -24.30 17.73 -10.66
C GLU A 438 -23.13 16.88 -10.11
N TYR A 439 -22.66 17.17 -8.90
CA TYR A 439 -21.49 16.54 -8.29
C TYR A 439 -21.87 15.56 -7.18
N CYS A 440 -20.97 14.64 -6.85
CA CYS A 440 -21.12 13.69 -5.77
C CYS A 440 -19.78 13.43 -5.09
N CYS A 441 -19.86 12.98 -3.84
CA CYS A 441 -18.73 12.71 -2.98
C CYS A 441 -18.74 11.26 -2.49
N PRO A 442 -17.58 10.68 -2.16
CA PRO A 442 -17.55 9.36 -1.53
C PRO A 442 -18.13 9.43 -0.11
N SER A 443 -18.63 8.31 0.41
CA SER A 443 -19.21 8.21 1.77
C SER A 443 -18.28 8.74 2.87
N ASP A 444 -16.98 8.51 2.71
CA ASP A 444 -15.96 8.85 3.70
C ASP A 444 -15.61 10.35 3.72
N TYR A 445 -16.08 11.11 2.72
CA TYR A 445 -15.92 12.56 2.61
C TYR A 445 -17.28 13.20 2.29
N PRO A 446 -18.23 13.17 3.23
CA PRO A 446 -19.64 13.45 2.95
C PRO A 446 -19.94 14.93 2.71
N ILE A 447 -19.01 15.84 3.01
CA ILE A 447 -19.23 17.28 2.93
C ILE A 447 -18.89 17.78 1.52
N CYS A 448 -19.89 18.24 0.79
CA CYS A 448 -19.73 18.76 -0.57
C CYS A 448 -19.35 20.24 -0.60
N ASP A 449 -18.09 20.55 -0.90
CA ASP A 449 -17.60 21.89 -1.20
C ASP A 449 -17.48 22.07 -2.72
N ILE A 450 -18.60 22.36 -3.37
CA ILE A 450 -18.68 22.40 -4.84
C ILE A 450 -18.00 23.63 -5.43
N GLU A 451 -17.88 24.72 -4.67
CA GLU A 451 -17.21 25.95 -5.13
C GLU A 451 -15.72 25.67 -5.41
N ASP A 452 -15.07 24.91 -4.53
CA ASP A 452 -13.68 24.48 -4.70
C ASP A 452 -13.55 23.10 -5.37
N GLY A 453 -14.68 22.43 -5.63
CA GLY A 453 -14.77 21.10 -6.25
C GLY A 453 -14.16 20.01 -5.39
N LEU A 454 -14.41 20.07 -4.07
CA LEU A 454 -13.88 19.21 -3.04
C LEU A 454 -14.99 18.48 -2.27
N CYS A 455 -14.61 17.33 -1.74
CA CYS A 455 -15.33 16.51 -0.79
C CYS A 455 -14.48 16.47 0.47
N LEU A 456 -15.01 16.99 1.56
CA LEU A 456 -14.29 17.18 2.81
C LEU A 456 -14.72 16.14 3.84
N LYS A 457 -13.80 15.79 4.73
CA LYS A 457 -14.07 14.89 5.85
C LYS A 457 -14.71 15.66 6.99
N ASN A 458 -14.18 16.84 7.30
CA ASN A 458 -14.73 17.79 8.27
C ASN A 458 -14.96 19.17 7.65
N GLN A 459 -15.86 19.95 8.25
CA GLN A 459 -16.20 21.27 7.76
C GLN A 459 -15.02 22.24 7.95
N GLY A 460 -14.51 22.81 6.86
CA GLY A 460 -13.35 23.73 6.90
C GLY A 460 -12.00 23.08 6.58
N ASP A 461 -11.96 21.78 6.26
CA ASP A 461 -10.74 21.12 5.78
C ASP A 461 -10.25 21.77 4.48
N TYR A 462 -8.95 22.04 4.39
CA TYR A 462 -8.31 22.64 3.20
C TYR A 462 -7.80 21.59 2.20
N LEU A 463 -7.83 20.31 2.58
CA LEU A 463 -7.46 19.15 1.78
C LEU A 463 -8.65 18.21 1.74
N GLY A 464 -9.07 17.82 0.54
CA GLY A 464 -10.19 16.90 0.35
C GLY A 464 -10.04 16.06 -0.91
N VAL A 465 -11.03 15.20 -1.12
CA VAL A 465 -11.15 14.41 -2.35
C VAL A 465 -11.82 15.25 -3.42
N ALA A 466 -11.42 15.15 -4.69
CA ALA A 466 -12.08 15.87 -5.77
C ALA A 466 -13.54 15.41 -5.92
N ALA A 467 -14.48 16.36 -5.91
CA ALA A 467 -15.88 16.06 -6.19
C ALA A 467 -16.04 15.57 -7.63
N LYS A 468 -16.72 14.43 -7.81
CA LYS A 468 -16.94 13.85 -9.14
C LYS A 468 -18.25 14.33 -9.74
N LYS A 469 -18.22 14.69 -11.02
CA LYS A 469 -19.42 14.99 -11.79
C LYS A 469 -20.15 13.69 -12.13
N ARG A 470 -21.47 13.67 -11.91
CA ARG A 470 -22.34 12.53 -12.19
C ARG A 470 -22.49 12.31 -13.70
N LYS A 471 -22.62 11.07 -14.11
CA LYS A 471 -23.00 10.69 -15.49
C LYS A 471 -24.50 10.46 -15.56
N MET A 472 -25.12 10.61 -16.72
CA MET A 472 -26.55 10.29 -16.86
C MET A 472 -26.80 8.79 -16.64
N ALA A 473 -27.84 8.44 -15.87
CA ALA A 473 -28.22 7.06 -15.64
C ALA A 473 -28.74 6.41 -16.93
N LYS A 474 -28.51 5.09 -17.06
CA LYS A 474 -28.97 4.33 -18.24
C LYS A 474 -30.47 4.04 -18.11
N HIS A 475 -31.19 3.96 -19.23
CA HIS A 475 -32.61 3.62 -19.24
C HIS A 475 -32.84 2.10 -19.30
N LYS A 476 -33.80 1.61 -18.51
CA LYS A 476 -34.28 0.22 -18.54
C LYS A 476 -35.18 0.04 -19.77
N LEU A 477 -34.72 -0.68 -20.81
CA LEU A 477 -35.52 -1.03 -22.00
C LEU A 477 -36.07 -2.46 -21.87
N PRO A 478 -37.18 -2.83 -22.54
CA PRO A 478 -37.80 -4.15 -22.39
C PRO A 478 -36.93 -5.36 -22.79
N TRP A 479 -35.79 -5.14 -23.42
CA TRP A 479 -34.86 -6.16 -23.91
C TRP A 479 -33.43 -6.05 -23.35
N THR A 480 -33.17 -5.14 -22.40
CA THR A 480 -31.88 -5.12 -21.69
C THR A 480 -31.84 -6.26 -20.67
N LYS A 481 -31.32 -7.43 -21.09
CA LYS A 481 -30.87 -8.47 -20.17
C LYS A 481 -29.66 -7.95 -19.38
N ASN A 482 -29.62 -8.27 -18.08
CA ASN A 482 -28.49 -8.03 -17.17
C ASN A 482 -27.17 -8.38 -17.83
N LEU A 483 -26.45 -7.36 -18.30
CA LEU A 483 -25.13 -7.44 -18.90
C LEU A 483 -24.28 -6.32 -18.32
N ASP A 484 -23.03 -6.69 -18.03
CA ASP A 484 -21.88 -5.90 -17.58
C ASP A 484 -21.59 -5.92 -16.07
N GLN A 485 -21.14 -7.07 -15.55
CA GLN A 485 -20.04 -7.06 -14.58
C GLN A 485 -18.75 -6.71 -15.35
N LYS A 486 -18.42 -5.42 -15.39
CA LYS A 486 -17.07 -4.99 -15.76
C LYS A 486 -16.15 -5.23 -14.56
N GLU A 487 -14.97 -5.76 -14.86
CA GLU A 487 -13.90 -6.04 -13.91
C GLU A 487 -13.55 -4.79 -13.07
N LYS A 488 -13.52 -4.95 -11.74
CA LYS A 488 -13.30 -3.87 -10.76
C LYS A 488 -11.98 -3.15 -11.05
N THR A 489 -12.05 -2.01 -11.74
CA THR A 489 -10.89 -1.12 -11.89
C THR A 489 -10.91 -0.16 -10.70
N TYR A 490 -10.13 -0.46 -9.66
CA TYR A 490 -9.92 0.47 -8.55
C TYR A 490 -9.37 1.79 -9.11
N ARG A 491 -10.13 2.87 -8.96
CA ARG A 491 -9.68 4.22 -9.32
C ARG A 491 -9.33 4.95 -8.01
N PRO A 492 -8.05 5.22 -7.74
CA PRO A 492 -7.66 5.91 -6.52
C PRO A 492 -8.37 7.25 -6.40
N LEU A 493 -8.73 7.62 -5.17
CA LEU A 493 -9.33 8.92 -4.87
C LEU A 493 -8.35 10.02 -5.29
N GLN A 494 -8.81 10.91 -6.16
CA GLN A 494 -8.00 12.05 -6.58
C GLN A 494 -8.04 13.11 -5.49
N TRP A 495 -6.95 13.25 -4.77
CA TRP A 495 -6.78 14.29 -3.77
C TRP A 495 -6.56 15.64 -4.43
N LYS A 496 -7.25 16.66 -3.93
CA LYS A 496 -7.15 18.03 -4.44
C LYS A 496 -7.00 18.97 -3.25
N ARG A 497 -6.04 19.89 -3.34
CA ARG A 497 -5.83 20.96 -2.36
C ARG A 497 -6.59 22.20 -2.80
N ASN A 498 -7.19 22.91 -1.84
CA ASN A 498 -7.79 24.21 -2.12
C ASN A 498 -6.69 25.22 -2.50
N PRO A 499 -6.67 25.75 -3.74
CA PRO A 499 -5.62 26.67 -4.19
C PRO A 499 -5.72 28.06 -3.53
N LEU A 500 -6.84 28.40 -2.90
CA LEU A 500 -7.06 29.70 -2.22
C LEU A 500 -6.72 29.67 -0.73
N ALA A 501 -6.46 28.51 -0.13
CA ALA A 501 -6.08 28.39 1.28
C ALA A 501 -4.70 29.00 1.59
N ALA A 502 -3.83 29.18 0.58
CA ALA A 502 -2.54 29.85 0.75
C ALA A 502 -2.65 31.38 0.87
N MET A 503 -3.85 31.97 0.76
CA MET A 503 -4.07 33.43 0.81
C MET A 503 -5.03 33.89 1.92
N ARG A 504 -5.53 33.00 2.78
CA ARG A 504 -6.41 33.36 3.92
C ARG A 504 -5.68 33.33 5.25
#